data_AF-A0A401V0Q8-F1
#
_entry.id   AF-A0A401V0Q8-F1
#
_cell.length_a   1.000
_cell.length_b   1.000
_cell.length_c   1.000
_cell.angle_alpha   90.00
_cell.angle_beta   90.00
_cell.angle_gamma   90.00
#
_symmetry.space_group_name_H-M   'P 1'
#
loop_
_entity.id
_entity.type
_entity.pdbx_description
1 polymer ?
#
loop_
_entity_poly.entity_id
_entity_poly.type
_entity_poly.pdbx_seq_one_letter_code
_entity_poly.pdbx_strand_id
1 'polypeptide(L)'
;MARAWARCPDDAHPETELTASDERYPDLTVVEAFGLSLARHVGLRAPGWSMWSSPDAGIRALVVERYDRRVEDDGTVRRLHQEDLCQALAVSPVRKYQHQDGGPGVGQIGRLLRVRAGA
;
A
#
# COMPACT_ATOMS: atom_id res chain seq x y z
N MET A 1 -9.83 -11.54 15.93
CA MET A 1 -10.57 -10.55 16.72
C MET A 1 -11.21 -9.56 15.76
N ALA A 2 -12.53 -9.46 15.74
CA ALA A 2 -13.25 -8.53 14.86
C ALA A 2 -13.03 -7.10 15.39
N ARG A 3 -12.22 -6.30 14.68
CA ARG A 3 -12.13 -4.86 14.93
C ARG A 3 -13.34 -4.20 14.26
N ALA A 4 -14.09 -3.40 15.02
CA ALA A 4 -15.17 -2.60 14.46
C ALA A 4 -14.57 -1.49 13.58
N TRP A 5 -15.07 -1.37 12.36
CA TRP A 5 -14.65 -0.33 11.42
C TRP A 5 -15.34 0.98 11.79
N ALA A 6 -14.56 2.00 12.13
CA ALA A 6 -15.06 3.35 12.39
C ALA A 6 -14.67 4.27 11.24
N ARG A 7 -15.51 5.26 10.95
CA ARG A 7 -15.08 6.42 10.16
C ARG A 7 -13.86 7.00 10.85
N CYS A 8 -12.78 7.20 10.11
CA CYS A 8 -11.57 7.82 10.61
C CYS A 8 -11.96 9.16 11.26
N PRO A 9 -11.76 9.37 12.57
CA PRO A 9 -11.88 10.71 13.16
C PRO A 9 -11.02 11.69 12.36
N ASP A 10 -11.41 12.97 12.33
CA ASP A 10 -10.52 14.00 11.81
C ASP A 10 -9.18 13.92 12.58
N ASP A 11 -8.06 13.90 11.86
CA ASP A 11 -6.68 13.63 12.33
C ASP A 11 -6.33 12.18 12.72
N ALA A 12 -7.24 11.22 12.64
CA ALA A 12 -6.85 9.82 12.76
C ALA A 12 -6.10 9.37 11.48
N HIS A 13 -5.00 8.64 11.65
CA HIS A 13 -4.22 8.12 10.53
C HIS A 13 -4.48 6.62 10.43
N PRO A 14 -5.12 6.15 9.35
CA PRO A 14 -5.56 4.77 9.30
C PRO A 14 -4.35 3.84 9.34
N GLU A 15 -4.50 2.71 10.04
CA GLU A 15 -3.53 1.61 10.10
C GLU A 15 -3.58 0.75 8.83
N THR A 16 -4.61 0.93 7.99
CA THR A 16 -4.91 0.12 6.82
C THR A 16 -5.31 0.98 5.63
N GLU A 17 -5.19 0.43 4.43
CA GLU A 17 -5.70 0.99 3.18
C GLU A 17 -6.86 0.12 2.66
N LEU A 18 -7.80 0.72 1.93
CA LEU A 18 -8.91 0.02 1.29
C LEU A 18 -8.82 0.16 -0.23
N THR A 19 -8.81 -0.99 -0.92
CA THR A 19 -9.07 -1.08 -2.36
C THR A 19 -10.47 -1.66 -2.57
N ALA A 20 -11.31 -1.02 -3.38
CA ALA A 20 -12.61 -1.56 -3.77
C ALA A 20 -12.64 -1.80 -5.28
N SER A 21 -13.31 -2.88 -5.69
CA SER A 21 -13.61 -3.13 -7.11
C SER A 21 -14.65 -2.13 -7.61
N ASP A 22 -14.58 -1.78 -8.90
CA ASP A 22 -15.60 -0.96 -9.58
C ASP A 22 -16.10 -1.67 -10.86
N GLU A 23 -17.01 -1.02 -11.60
CA GLU A 23 -17.58 -1.58 -12.83
C GLU A 23 -16.54 -1.83 -13.93
N ARG A 24 -15.44 -1.06 -13.94
CA ARG A 24 -14.38 -1.20 -14.93
C ARG A 24 -13.45 -2.36 -14.58
N TYR A 25 -13.25 -2.62 -13.29
CA TYR A 25 -12.40 -3.68 -12.76
C TYR A 25 -13.12 -4.48 -11.67
N PRO A 26 -14.09 -5.33 -12.03
CA PRO A 26 -14.94 -6.04 -11.06
C PRO A 26 -14.14 -6.99 -10.15
N ASP A 27 -13.06 -7.56 -10.67
CA ASP A 27 -12.22 -8.52 -9.95
C ASP A 27 -10.93 -7.92 -9.36
N LEU A 28 -10.79 -6.58 -9.33
CA LEU A 28 -9.57 -5.92 -8.87
C LEU A 28 -9.14 -6.39 -7.47
N THR A 29 -10.08 -6.44 -6.53
CA THR A 29 -9.83 -6.89 -5.15
C THR A 29 -9.34 -8.33 -5.07
N VAL A 30 -9.85 -9.21 -5.93
CA VAL A 30 -9.44 -10.63 -5.98
C VAL A 30 -8.04 -10.76 -6.56
N VAL A 31 -7.76 -10.04 -7.66
CA VAL A 31 -6.44 -10.03 -8.31
C VAL A 31 -5.37 -9.51 -7.36
N GLU A 32 -5.66 -8.43 -6.63
CA GLU A 32 -4.72 -7.86 -5.67
C GLU A 32 -4.48 -8.79 -4.47
N ALA A 33 -5.54 -9.38 -3.90
CA ALA A 33 -5.43 -10.36 -2.83
C ALA A 33 -4.60 -11.59 -3.25
N PHE A 34 -4.81 -12.08 -4.48
CA PHE A 34 -4.02 -13.17 -5.04
C PHE A 34 -2.55 -12.77 -5.18
N GLY A 35 -2.25 -11.59 -5.72
CA GLY A 35 -0.89 -11.08 -5.89
C GLY A 35 -0.13 -10.96 -4.55
N LEU A 36 -0.78 -10.37 -3.54
CA LEU A 36 -0.21 -10.27 -2.19
C LEU A 36 0.04 -11.66 -1.57
N SER A 37 -0.90 -12.60 -1.75
CA SER A 37 -0.77 -13.98 -1.26
C SER A 37 0.38 -14.72 -1.93
N LEU A 38 0.48 -14.62 -3.25
CA LEU A 38 1.54 -15.25 -4.02
C LEU A 38 2.91 -14.68 -3.61
N ALA A 39 3.03 -13.36 -3.51
CA ALA A 39 4.26 -12.70 -3.08
C ALA A 39 4.74 -13.25 -1.72
N ARG A 40 3.84 -13.35 -0.73
CA ARG A 40 4.16 -13.95 0.57
C ARG A 40 4.54 -15.42 0.45
N HIS A 41 3.81 -16.19 -0.36
CA HIS A 41 4.05 -17.62 -0.56
C HIS A 41 5.43 -17.91 -1.16
N VAL A 42 5.92 -17.05 -2.07
CA VAL A 42 7.26 -17.18 -2.67
C VAL A 42 8.36 -16.48 -1.86
N GLY A 43 8.06 -16.02 -0.64
CA GLY A 43 9.04 -15.44 0.27
C GLY A 43 9.35 -13.95 0.08
N LEU A 44 8.58 -13.23 -0.75
CA LEU A 44 8.69 -11.77 -0.85
C LEU A 44 8.04 -11.08 0.34
N ARG A 45 8.58 -9.93 0.72
CA ARG A 45 7.98 -9.06 1.75
C ARG A 45 6.76 -8.37 1.17
N ALA A 46 5.57 -8.74 1.64
CA ALA A 46 4.31 -8.11 1.28
C ALA A 46 3.41 -7.96 2.53
N PRO A 47 2.59 -6.89 2.60
CA PRO A 47 1.74 -6.61 3.75
C PRO A 47 0.71 -7.71 4.00
N GLY A 48 0.20 -7.79 5.23
CA GLY A 48 -1.00 -8.57 5.51
C GLY A 48 -2.23 -7.94 4.85
N TRP A 49 -3.25 -8.77 4.60
CA TRP A 49 -4.49 -8.31 3.99
C TRP A 49 -5.68 -9.11 4.52
N SER A 50 -6.87 -8.53 4.39
CA SER A 50 -8.15 -9.21 4.67
C SER A 50 -9.25 -8.70 3.75
N MET A 51 -10.31 -9.50 3.55
CA MET A 51 -11.50 -9.02 2.83
C MET A 51 -12.46 -8.37 3.81
N TRP A 52 -13.00 -7.22 3.41
CA TRP A 52 -14.07 -6.53 4.10
C TRP A 52 -15.30 -6.45 3.20
N SER A 53 -16.48 -6.52 3.82
CA SER A 53 -17.76 -6.31 3.14
C SER A 53 -18.53 -5.22 3.89
N SER A 54 -19.10 -4.28 3.15
CA SER A 54 -19.92 -3.24 3.75
C SER A 54 -21.21 -3.86 4.29
N PRO A 55 -21.66 -3.45 5.49
CA PRO A 55 -22.90 -3.99 6.07
C PRO A 55 -24.17 -3.66 5.28
N ASP A 56 -24.17 -2.53 4.56
CA ASP A 56 -25.36 -1.87 4.01
C ASP A 56 -25.27 -1.58 2.50
N ALA A 57 -24.06 -1.37 1.97
CA ALA A 57 -23.86 -0.96 0.57
C ALA A 57 -23.51 -2.11 -0.40
N GLY A 58 -23.38 -3.36 0.08
CA GLY A 58 -22.99 -4.51 -0.77
C GLY A 58 -21.61 -4.43 -1.40
N ILE A 59 -20.73 -3.54 -0.89
CA ILE A 59 -19.38 -3.31 -1.39
C ILE A 59 -18.45 -4.35 -0.78
N ARG A 60 -17.58 -4.95 -1.59
CA ARG A 60 -16.43 -5.70 -1.10
C ARG A 60 -15.14 -4.92 -1.35
N ALA A 61 -14.30 -4.87 -0.33
CA ALA A 61 -13.01 -4.22 -0.41
C ALA A 61 -11.91 -5.14 0.11
N LEU A 62 -10.74 -5.01 -0.49
CA LEU A 62 -9.50 -5.52 0.06
C LEU A 62 -8.96 -4.51 1.07
N VAL A 63 -8.69 -4.97 2.27
CA VAL A 63 -8.04 -4.20 3.33
C VAL A 63 -6.58 -4.63 3.38
N VAL A 64 -5.66 -3.68 3.23
CA VAL A 64 -4.21 -3.93 3.28
C VAL A 64 -3.61 -3.25 4.50
N GLU A 65 -2.77 -3.96 5.24
CA GLU A 65 -2.02 -3.40 6.38
C GLU A 65 -0.99 -2.38 5.91
N ARG A 66 -0.98 -1.19 6.51
CA ARG A 66 -0.01 -0.15 6.17
C ARG A 66 1.35 -0.44 6.80
N TYR A 67 2.36 -0.63 5.95
CA TYR A 67 3.73 -0.89 6.38
C TYR A 67 4.50 0.36 6.83
N ASP A 68 3.90 1.55 6.69
CA ASP A 68 4.40 2.82 7.25
C ASP A 68 3.75 3.18 8.60
N ARG A 69 3.06 2.22 9.21
CA ARG A 69 2.45 2.32 10.54
C ARG A 69 2.95 1.17 11.41
N ARG A 70 3.19 1.47 12.70
CA ARG A 70 3.45 0.45 13.73
C ARG A 70 2.54 0.72 14.92
N VAL A 71 1.82 -0.30 15.34
CA VAL A 71 1.06 -0.29 16.60
C VAL A 71 2.01 -0.72 17.71
N GLU A 72 2.21 0.13 18.70
CA GLU A 72 3.03 -0.15 19.87
C GLU A 72 2.21 -0.89 20.95
N ASP A 73 2.87 -1.45 21.97
CA ASP A 73 2.23 -2.29 22.99
C ASP A 73 1.15 -1.55 23.81
N ASP A 74 1.27 -0.23 23.92
CA ASP A 74 0.29 0.64 24.59
C ASP A 74 -0.91 1.03 23.71
N GLY A 75 -0.96 0.51 22.47
CA GLY A 75 -2.01 0.79 21.49
C GLY A 75 -1.81 2.09 20.71
N THR A 76 -0.70 2.81 20.91
CA THR A 76 -0.39 4.00 20.11
C THR A 76 0.10 3.62 18.71
N VAL A 77 -0.17 4.49 17.73
CA VAL A 77 0.26 4.28 16.34
C VAL A 77 1.43 5.18 16.01
N ARG A 78 2.63 4.60 15.87
CA ARG A 78 3.81 5.28 15.36
C ARG A 78 3.82 5.31 13.84
N ARG A 79 4.11 6.48 13.27
CA ARG A 79 4.33 6.63 11.82
C ARG A 79 5.79 6.43 11.48
N LEU A 80 6.03 5.68 10.42
CA LEU A 80 7.35 5.56 9.80
C LEU A 80 7.35 6.48 8.59
N HIS A 81 8.33 7.38 8.51
CA HIS A 81 8.49 8.23 7.35
C HIS A 81 8.86 7.37 6.13
N GLN A 82 8.18 7.63 5.01
CA GLN A 82 8.40 6.94 3.75
C GLN A 82 8.29 7.93 2.60
N GLU A 83 9.08 7.66 1.57
CA GLU A 83 9.02 8.32 0.27
C GLU A 83 8.80 7.25 -0.80
N ASP A 84 8.03 7.59 -1.83
CA ASP A 84 8.02 6.82 -3.06
C ASP A 84 9.26 7.12 -3.92
N LEU A 85 9.42 6.39 -5.02
CA LEU A 85 10.59 6.56 -5.90
C LEU A 85 10.58 7.87 -6.69
N CYS A 86 9.42 8.49 -6.93
CA CYS A 86 9.35 9.80 -7.57
C CYS A 86 9.86 10.87 -6.61
N GLN A 87 9.39 10.86 -5.35
CA GLN A 87 9.84 11.77 -4.29
C GLN A 87 11.34 11.62 -4.01
N ALA A 88 11.81 10.39 -3.80
CA ALA A 88 13.21 10.12 -3.50
C ALA A 88 14.17 10.52 -4.64
N LEU A 89 13.67 10.59 -5.87
CA LEU A 89 14.42 11.04 -7.05
C LEU A 89 14.09 12.48 -7.48
N ALA A 90 13.30 13.21 -6.70
CA ALA A 90 12.81 14.56 -7.02
C ALA A 90 12.14 14.67 -8.41
N VAL A 91 11.38 13.64 -8.79
CA VAL A 91 10.60 13.58 -10.04
C VAL A 91 9.15 13.90 -9.75
N SER A 92 8.54 14.73 -10.62
CA SER A 92 7.11 15.05 -10.54
C SER A 92 6.25 13.77 -10.63
N PRO A 93 5.19 13.63 -9.83
CA PRO A 93 4.34 12.44 -9.84
C PRO A 93 3.63 12.20 -11.18
N VAL A 94 3.44 13.24 -12.00
CA VAL A 94 2.90 13.10 -13.37
C VAL A 94 3.86 12.36 -14.30
N ARG A 95 5.11 12.17 -13.87
CA ARG A 95 6.15 11.44 -14.59
C ARG A 95 6.46 10.10 -13.95
N LYS A 96 5.45 9.41 -13.45
CA LYS A 96 5.60 8.10 -12.80
C LYS A 96 6.07 7.03 -13.79
N TYR A 97 5.57 7.02 -15.02
CA TYR A 97 5.81 5.92 -15.95
C TYR A 97 7.03 6.17 -16.83
N GLN A 98 7.97 5.22 -16.84
CA GLN A 98 9.20 5.32 -17.62
C GLN A 98 8.93 5.50 -19.12
N HIS A 99 8.07 4.67 -19.70
CA HIS A 99 7.82 4.67 -21.15
C HIS A 99 6.96 5.85 -21.61
N GLN A 100 5.91 6.19 -20.85
CA GLN A 100 4.94 7.20 -21.25
C GLN A 100 5.41 8.63 -20.91
N ASP A 101 6.04 8.80 -19.74
CA ASP A 101 6.28 10.13 -19.17
C ASP A 101 7.77 10.44 -18.97
N GLY A 102 8.66 9.53 -19.40
CA GLY A 102 10.09 9.60 -19.15
C GLY A 102 10.43 9.55 -17.65
N GLY A 103 9.63 8.82 -16.87
CA GLY A 103 9.80 8.64 -15.43
C GLY A 103 11.00 7.78 -15.01
N PRO A 104 11.19 7.55 -13.70
CA PRO A 104 12.30 6.76 -13.18
C PRO A 104 12.34 5.34 -13.73
N GLY A 105 13.47 4.95 -14.32
CA GLY A 105 13.72 3.58 -14.76
C GLY A 105 14.49 2.75 -13.73
N VAL A 106 14.53 1.43 -13.96
CA VAL A 106 15.23 0.45 -13.10
C VAL A 106 16.70 0.86 -12.83
N GLY A 107 17.39 1.44 -13.82
CA GLY A 107 18.77 1.90 -13.66
C GLY A 107 18.93 3.07 -12.68
N GLN A 108 18.00 4.03 -12.66
CA GLN A 108 17.99 5.14 -11.71
C GLN A 108 17.66 4.65 -10.30
N ILE A 109 16.64 3.81 -10.19
CA ILE A 109 16.21 3.20 -8.92
C ILE A 109 17.35 2.37 -8.32
N GLY A 110 18.00 1.53 -9.13
CA GLY A 110 19.14 0.73 -8.68
C GLY A 110 20.33 1.57 -8.20
N ARG A 111 20.59 2.74 -8.81
CA ARG A 111 21.62 3.66 -8.31
C ARG A 111 21.24 4.28 -6.96
N LEU A 112 19.99 4.74 -6.81
CA LEU A 112 19.48 5.27 -5.54
C LEU A 112 19.64 4.24 -4.41
N LEU A 113 19.20 3.01 -4.65
CA LEU A 113 19.28 1.94 -3.65
C LEU A 113 20.72 1.59 -3.29
N ARG A 114 21.66 1.56 -4.25
CA ARG A 114 23.08 1.32 -3.91
C ARG A 114 23.68 2.41 -3.00
N VAL A 115 23.31 3.67 -3.24
CA VAL A 115 23.81 4.79 -2.42
C VAL A 115 23.19 4.80 -1.02
N ARG A 116 21.93 4.37 -0.88
CA ARG A 116 21.16 4.51 0.37
C ARG A 116 21.04 3.22 1.19
N ALA A 117 21.08 2.05 0.57
CA ALA A 117 20.93 0.74 1.21
C ALA A 117 22.25 -0.03 1.37
N GLY A 118 23.35 0.48 0.81
CA GLY A 118 24.71 -0.06 0.99
C GLY A 118 25.47 0.52 2.18
N ALA A 119 24.79 1.20 3.11
CA ALA A 119 25.33 1.67 4.39
C ALA A 119 24.85 0.78 5.54
#